data_AF-A0A401ZM81-F1
#
_entry.id   AF-A0A401ZM81-F1
#
_cell.length_a   1.000
_cell.length_b   1.000
_cell.length_c   1.000
_cell.angle_alpha   90.00
_cell.angle_beta   90.00
_cell.angle_gamma   90.00
#
_symmetry.space_group_name_H-M   'P 1'
#
loop_
_entity.id
_entity.type
_entity.pdbx_description
1 polymer ?
#
loop_
_entity_poly.entity_id
_entity_poly.type
_entity_poly.pdbx_seq_one_letter_code
_entity_poly.pdbx_strand_id
1 'polypeptide(L)' 'MTQVERLAAWIERATYTDLSEEAKEALKIHILDALGCVFGALDGPPIRMLRAQLEDFGGRPLVTLMGGGKVAPDL' A
#
# COMPACT_ATOMS: atom_id res chain seq x y z
N MET A 1 -14.91 -9.86 25.30
CA MET A 1 -14.07 -9.44 24.16
C MET A 1 -14.96 -9.30 22.94
N THR A 2 -15.01 -8.12 22.33
CA THR A 2 -15.75 -7.86 21.09
C THR A 2 -15.05 -8.49 19.88
N GLN A 3 -15.71 -8.56 18.72
CA GLN A 3 -15.07 -9.07 17.50
C GLN A 3 -13.88 -8.21 17.06
N VAL A 4 -13.98 -6.90 17.23
CA VAL A 4 -12.88 -5.95 16.93
C VAL A 4 -11.70 -6.19 17.86
N GLU A 5 -11.94 -6.39 19.16
CA GLU A 5 -10.88 -6.72 20.12
C GLU A 5 -10.19 -8.05 19.78
N ARG A 6 -10.96 -9.09 19.40
CA ARG A 6 -10.41 -10.39 18.98
C ARG A 6 -9.52 -10.26 17.75
N LEU A 7 -9.95 -9.49 16.75
CA LEU A 7 -9.17 -9.25 15.54
C LEU A 7 -7.89 -8.47 15.84
N ALA A 8 -7.98 -7.39 16.62
CA ALA A 8 -6.82 -6.59 17.01
C ALA A 8 -5.77 -7.46 17.73
N ALA A 9 -6.21 -8.29 18.66
CA ALA A 9 -5.32 -9.18 19.38
C ALA A 9 -4.76 -10.31 18.49
N TRP A 10 -5.46 -10.72 17.43
CA TRP A 10 -4.89 -11.65 16.44
C TRP A 10 -3.81 -10.98 15.58
N ILE A 11 -4.07 -9.75 15.07
CA ILE A 11 -3.11 -8.99 14.25
C ILE A 11 -1.82 -8.72 15.02
N GLU A 12 -1.92 -8.33 16.30
CA GLU A 12 -0.76 -8.01 17.15
C GLU A 12 0.19 -9.21 17.34
N ARG A 13 -0.35 -10.43 17.27
CA ARG A 13 0.40 -11.68 17.42
C ARG A 13 0.91 -12.26 16.10
N ALA A 14 0.30 -11.90 14.98
CA ALA A 14 0.58 -12.50 13.69
C ALA A 14 1.97 -12.10 13.19
N THR A 15 2.69 -13.09 12.67
CA THR A 15 4.05 -12.96 12.14
C THR A 15 4.14 -13.55 10.74
N TYR A 16 5.18 -13.17 9.99
CA TYR A 16 5.45 -13.74 8.67
C TYR A 16 5.66 -15.26 8.72
N THR A 17 6.15 -15.79 9.85
CA THR A 17 6.36 -17.23 10.03
C THR A 17 5.07 -18.02 10.21
N ASP A 18 3.95 -17.36 10.53
CA ASP A 18 2.64 -18.01 10.62
C ASP A 18 2.01 -18.29 9.25
N LEU A 19 2.58 -17.71 8.17
CA LEU A 19 2.13 -17.95 6.80
C LEU A 19 2.59 -19.34 6.33
N SER A 20 1.68 -20.05 5.63
CA SER A 20 2.05 -21.25 4.89
C SER A 20 2.97 -20.90 3.71
N GLU A 21 3.66 -21.89 3.15
CA GLU A 21 4.53 -21.68 1.98
C GLU A 21 3.72 -21.22 0.76
N GLU A 22 2.51 -21.73 0.58
CA GLU A 22 1.59 -21.32 -0.48
C GLU A 22 1.17 -19.85 -0.31
N ALA A 23 0.92 -19.43 0.94
CA ALA A 23 0.58 -18.03 1.24
C ALA A 23 1.76 -17.09 0.98
N LYS A 24 2.99 -17.51 1.29
CA LYS A 24 4.21 -16.74 0.99
C LYS A 24 4.44 -16.59 -0.50
N GLU A 25 4.15 -17.63 -1.28
CA GLU A 25 4.26 -17.57 -2.74
C GLU A 25 3.20 -16.64 -3.33
N ALA A 26 1.94 -16.79 -2.93
CA ALA A 26 0.86 -15.91 -3.34
C ALA A 26 1.15 -14.44 -2.97
N LEU A 27 1.71 -14.18 -1.78
CA LEU A 27 2.09 -12.83 -1.36
C LEU A 27 3.07 -12.17 -2.34
N LYS A 28 4.10 -12.88 -2.79
CA LYS A 28 5.08 -12.34 -3.74
C LYS A 28 4.43 -12.04 -5.09
N ILE A 29 3.57 -12.94 -5.57
CA ILE A 29 2.82 -12.77 -6.82
C ILE A 29 1.94 -11.53 -6.72
N HIS A 30 1.19 -11.36 -5.64
CA HIS A 30 0.31 -10.21 -5.45
C HIS A 30 1.07 -8.89 -5.31
N ILE A 31 2.25 -8.88 -4.66
CA ILE A 31 3.09 -7.69 -4.62
C ILE A 31 3.55 -7.32 -6.04
N LEU A 32 4.00 -8.30 -6.83
CA LEU A 32 4.44 -8.06 -8.20
C LEU A 32 3.29 -7.56 -9.10
N ASP A 33 2.11 -8.17 -8.98
CA ASP A 33 0.90 -7.77 -9.71
C ASP A 33 0.48 -6.34 -9.35
N ALA A 34 0.44 -6.00 -8.06
CA ALA A 34 0.11 -4.66 -7.59
C ALA A 34 1.10 -3.61 -8.14
N LEU A 35 2.40 -3.90 -8.15
CA LEU A 35 3.40 -3.04 -8.77
C LEU A 35 3.13 -2.88 -10.28
N GLY A 36 2.85 -3.97 -10.98
CA GLY A 36 2.49 -3.95 -12.41
C GLY A 36 1.29 -3.07 -12.70
N CYS A 37 0.21 -3.22 -11.92
CA CYS A 37 -0.98 -2.37 -12.03
C CYS A 37 -0.66 -0.89 -11.80
N VAL A 38 0.13 -0.57 -10.77
CA VAL A 38 0.51 0.82 -10.46
C VAL A 38 1.27 1.44 -11.62
N PHE A 39 2.29 0.76 -12.15
CA PHE A 39 3.08 1.28 -13.27
C PHE A 39 2.25 1.40 -14.55
N GLY A 40 1.38 0.42 -14.84
CA GLY A 40 0.46 0.47 -15.99
C GLY A 40 -0.58 1.59 -15.92
N ALA A 41 -0.91 2.06 -14.71
CA ALA A 41 -1.90 3.11 -14.49
C ALA A 41 -1.32 4.52 -14.39
N LEU A 42 0.01 4.72 -14.40
CA LEU A 42 0.65 6.01 -14.13
C LEU A 42 0.14 7.15 -15.03
N ASP A 43 -0.08 6.86 -16.30
CA ASP A 43 -0.61 7.81 -17.30
C ASP A 43 -2.14 7.79 -17.39
N GLY A 44 -2.81 7.12 -16.47
CA GLY A 44 -4.27 7.13 -16.35
C GLY A 44 -4.78 8.51 -15.90
N PRO A 45 -5.89 9.03 -16.47
CA PRO A 45 -6.48 10.28 -16.01
C PRO A 45 -6.74 10.35 -14.49
N PRO A 46 -7.25 9.29 -13.82
CA PRO A 46 -7.45 9.32 -12.38
C PRO A 46 -6.14 9.51 -11.60
N ILE A 47 -5.04 8.88 -12.01
CA ILE A 47 -3.75 8.99 -11.33
C ILE A 47 -3.18 10.40 -11.48
N ARG A 48 -3.32 11.03 -12.65
CA ARG A 48 -2.92 12.44 -12.83
C ARG A 48 -3.71 13.40 -11.93
N MET A 49 -5.02 13.18 -11.80
CA MET A 49 -5.87 14.01 -10.92
C MET A 49 -5.47 13.88 -9.46
N LEU A 50 -5.21 12.65 -8.99
CA LEU A 50 -4.73 12.40 -7.63
C LEU A 50 -3.36 13.04 -7.36
N ARG A 51 -2.45 13.03 -8.35
CA ARG A 51 -1.15 13.72 -8.22
C ARG A 51 -1.32 15.22 -8.01
N ALA A 52 -2.19 15.88 -8.78
CA ALA A 52 -2.48 17.29 -8.58
C ALA A 52 -3.06 17.56 -7.18
N GLN A 53 -3.97 16.71 -6.71
CA GLN A 53 -4.54 16.84 -5.36
C GLN A 53 -3.48 16.67 -4.26
N LEU A 54 -2.53 15.76 -4.42
CA LEU A 54 -1.44 15.56 -3.46
C LEU A 54 -0.51 16.79 -3.42
N GLU A 55 -0.25 17.42 -4.57
CA GLU A 55 0.50 18.68 -4.63
C GLU A 55 -0.25 19.81 -3.91
N ASP A 56 -1.57 19.90 -4.08
CA ASP A 56 -2.42 20.89 -3.41
C ASP A 56 -2.46 20.69 -1.88
N PHE A 57 -2.45 19.44 -1.41
CA PHE A 57 -2.42 19.11 0.02
C PHE A 57 -1.03 19.38 0.64
N GLY A 58 0.05 19.26 -0.14
CA GLY A 58 1.41 19.54 0.29
C GLY A 58 1.98 18.51 1.26
N GLY A 59 2.45 18.95 2.42
CA GLY A 59 3.04 18.06 3.45
C GLY A 59 4.55 17.80 3.29
N ARG A 60 5.11 17.01 4.21
CA ARG A 60 6.56 16.71 4.21
C ARG A 60 6.85 15.54 3.27
N PRO A 61 7.86 15.63 2.38
CA PRO A 61 8.21 14.59 1.41
C PRO A 61 8.95 13.41 2.06
N LEU A 62 8.24 12.64 2.89
CA LEU A 62 8.83 11.55 3.70
C LEU A 62 8.86 10.22 2.96
N VAL A 63 7.89 9.98 2.07
CA VAL A 63 7.77 8.71 1.33
C VAL A 63 7.76 8.93 -0.17
N THR A 64 8.20 7.92 -0.92
CA THR A 64 8.28 7.96 -2.39
C THR A 64 6.91 7.66 -3.00
N LEU A 65 6.48 8.49 -3.94
CA LEU A 65 5.35 8.15 -4.81
C LEU A 65 5.82 7.18 -5.90
N MET A 66 5.02 6.14 -6.14
CA MET A 66 5.24 5.24 -7.27
C MET A 66 5.21 6.06 -8.57
N GLY A 67 6.20 5.90 -9.45
CA GLY A 67 6.36 6.74 -10.65
C GLY A 67 7.07 8.09 -10.42
N GLY A 68 7.60 8.33 -9.22
CA GLY A 68 8.45 9.49 -8.92
C GLY A 68 7.75 10.59 -8.11
N GLY A 69 8.57 11.41 -7.46
CA GLY A 69 8.14 12.40 -6.47
C GLY A 69 8.09 11.84 -5.04
N LYS A 70 7.72 12.70 -4.10
CA LYS A 70 7.58 12.36 -2.68
C LYS A 70 6.39 13.09 -2.05
N VAL A 71 5.76 12.46 -1.07
CA VAL A 71 4.60 13.00 -0.33
C VAL A 71 4.69 12.66 1.16
N ALA A 72 3.76 13.20 1.94
CA ALA A 72 3.55 12.75 3.31
C ALA A 72 2.78 11.41 3.32
N PRO A 73 3.05 10.50 4.27
CA PRO A 73 2.45 9.16 4.30
C PRO A 73 0.99 9.14 4.75
N ASP A 74 0.51 10.26 5.30
CA ASP A 74 -0.83 10.48 5.85
C ASP A 74 -1.77 11.25 4.92
N LEU A 75 -1.31 11.59 3.70
CA LEU A 75 -2.07 12.29 2.65
C LEU A 75 -2.62 11.34 1.59
#